data_AF-X1M9H7-F1
#
_entry.id   AF-X1M9H7-F1
#
_cell.length_a   1.000
_cell.length_b   1.000
_cell.length_c   1.000
_cell.angle_alpha   90.00
_cell.angle_beta   90.00
_cell.angle_gamma   90.00
#
_symmetry.space_group_name_H-M   'P 1'
#
loop_
_entity.id
_entity.type
_entity.pdbx_description
1 polymer ?
#
loop_
_entity_poly.entity_id
_entity_poly.type
_entity_poly.pdbx_seq_one_letter_code
_entity_poly.pdbx_strand_id
1 'polypeptide(L)'
;EGSKRLKGVKHRLIYDPIEAGTFILTAVATRGNVLVKNVEIPFLELPLKKLKDFGVPYQIVGKKGIRVLPWKSLRIDRIQSMPYPGIPSDLQSAFGVLATQARGSTLIHDPLYEGRLKYLEEINKMGAEIYFADPHRAIINGPTQLYGRELGSFDLRGGAALIIAGLIA
;
A
#
# COMPACT_ATOMS: atom_id res chain seq x y z
N GLU A 1 18.95 -31.27 9.54
CA GLU A 1 19.12 -32.64 9.02
C GLU A 1 18.06 -32.92 7.96
N GLY A 2 18.40 -33.68 6.90
CA GLY A 2 17.46 -34.03 5.83
C GLY A 2 16.82 -35.40 6.05
N SER A 3 15.57 -35.58 5.62
CA SER A 3 14.86 -36.87 5.65
C SER A 3 14.98 -37.62 4.32
N LYS A 4 15.09 -38.95 4.37
CA LYS A 4 15.09 -39.81 3.18
C LYS A 4 13.73 -39.89 2.47
N ARG A 5 12.62 -39.62 3.18
CA ARG A 5 11.25 -39.63 2.62
C ARG A 5 10.34 -38.61 3.32
N LEU A 6 9.47 -37.95 2.55
CA LEU A 6 8.40 -37.09 3.05
C LEU A 6 7.10 -37.89 3.22
N LYS A 7 6.21 -37.45 4.13
CA LYS A 7 4.88 -38.04 4.37
C LYS A 7 3.79 -36.99 4.13
N GLY A 8 2.59 -37.43 3.77
CA GLY A 8 1.43 -36.55 3.63
C GLY A 8 1.02 -35.89 4.96
N VAL A 9 0.49 -34.67 4.89
CA VAL A 9 0.06 -33.88 6.04
C VAL A 9 -1.17 -33.03 5.68
N LYS A 10 -1.99 -32.69 6.68
CA LYS A 10 -3.00 -31.62 6.56
C LYS A 10 -2.38 -30.32 7.03
N HIS A 11 -2.40 -29.30 6.19
CA HIS A 11 -1.83 -27.99 6.50
C HIS A 11 -2.84 -26.89 6.18
N ARG A 12 -2.90 -25.88 7.04
CA ARG A 12 -3.72 -24.69 6.83
C ARG A 12 -2.79 -23.55 6.42
N LEU A 13 -3.07 -22.96 5.26
CA LEU A 13 -2.32 -21.79 4.79
C LEU A 13 -2.55 -20.59 5.71
N ILE A 14 -1.53 -19.76 5.80
CA ILE A 14 -1.63 -18.44 6.42
C ILE A 14 -2.60 -17.56 5.63
N TYR A 15 -3.14 -16.53 6.28
CA TYR A 15 -3.88 -15.50 5.54
C TYR A 15 -2.90 -14.60 4.76
N ASP A 16 -3.34 -14.04 3.63
CA ASP A 16 -2.50 -13.24 2.75
C ASP A 16 -2.21 -11.85 3.35
N PRO A 17 -0.95 -11.54 3.68
CA PRO A 17 -0.58 -10.22 4.21
C PRO A 17 -0.74 -9.09 3.19
N ILE A 18 -0.57 -9.36 1.90
CA ILE A 18 -0.68 -8.36 0.84
C ILE A 18 -2.13 -7.97 0.63
N GLU A 19 -3.04 -8.93 0.64
CA GLU A 19 -4.49 -8.66 0.60
C GLU A 19 -4.92 -7.84 1.82
N ALA A 20 -4.54 -8.29 3.03
CA ALA A 20 -4.84 -7.57 4.27
C ALA A 20 -4.29 -6.14 4.27
N GLY A 21 -3.04 -5.96 3.84
CA GLY A 21 -2.40 -4.65 3.71
C GLY A 21 -3.12 -3.75 2.70
N THR A 22 -3.56 -4.31 1.57
CA THR A 22 -4.32 -3.58 0.54
C THR A 22 -5.62 -3.04 1.12
N PHE A 23 -6.43 -3.86 1.80
CA PHE A 23 -7.67 -3.40 2.42
C PHE A 23 -7.45 -2.39 3.55
N ILE A 24 -6.37 -2.54 4.33
CA ILE A 24 -5.98 -1.55 5.32
C ILE A 24 -5.71 -0.20 4.63
N LEU A 25 -4.89 -0.19 3.58
CA LEU A 25 -4.55 1.04 2.84
C LEU A 25 -5.78 1.63 2.12
N THR A 26 -6.69 0.81 1.59
CA THR A 26 -7.97 1.26 1.04
C THR A 26 -8.80 1.99 2.10
N ALA A 27 -8.90 1.42 3.32
CA ALA A 27 -9.63 2.06 4.41
C ALA A 27 -8.99 3.39 4.85
N VAL A 28 -7.65 3.48 4.78
CA VAL A 28 -6.92 4.73 5.03
C VAL A 28 -7.24 5.75 3.94
N ALA A 29 -7.20 5.35 2.67
CA ALA A 29 -7.43 6.23 1.51
C ALA A 29 -8.84 6.84 1.56
N THR A 30 -9.86 6.03 1.81
CA THR A 30 -11.26 6.47 1.87
C THR A 30 -11.62 7.15 3.19
N ARG A 31 -10.66 7.31 4.12
CA ARG A 31 -10.85 7.85 5.47
C ARG A 31 -11.97 7.14 6.25
N GLY A 32 -12.17 5.85 5.99
CA GLY A 32 -13.23 5.05 6.58
C GLY A 32 -12.91 4.55 8.00
N ASN A 33 -13.95 4.08 8.70
CA ASN A 33 -13.81 3.26 9.91
C ASN A 33 -14.06 1.79 9.53
N VAL A 34 -13.00 1.05 9.25
CA VAL A 34 -13.08 -0.31 8.68
C VAL A 34 -12.29 -1.28 9.53
N LEU A 35 -12.89 -2.43 9.84
CA LEU A 35 -12.23 -3.56 10.48
C LEU A 35 -11.79 -4.58 9.42
N VAL A 36 -10.49 -4.69 9.20
CA VAL A 36 -9.89 -5.75 8.40
C VAL A 36 -9.62 -6.94 9.32
N LYS A 37 -10.22 -8.10 8.99
CA LYS A 37 -10.09 -9.36 9.74
C LYS A 37 -9.01 -10.24 9.10
N ASN A 38 -8.62 -11.29 9.82
CA ASN A 38 -7.67 -12.31 9.35
C ASN A 38 -6.29 -11.72 8.98
N VAL A 39 -5.85 -10.70 9.71
CA VAL A 39 -4.56 -10.06 9.47
C VAL A 39 -3.44 -10.84 10.18
N GLU A 40 -2.45 -11.29 9.42
CA GLU A 40 -1.21 -11.81 9.99
C GLU A 40 -0.26 -10.66 10.32
N ILE A 41 -0.51 -10.00 11.46
CA ILE A 41 0.19 -8.80 11.93
C ILE A 41 1.73 -8.90 11.86
N PRO A 42 2.38 -10.04 12.20
CA PRO A 42 3.84 -10.17 12.08
C PRO A 42 4.41 -9.93 10.68
N PHE A 43 3.61 -10.09 9.62
CA PHE A 43 4.05 -9.81 8.24
C PHE A 43 3.81 -8.36 7.82
N LEU A 44 3.12 -7.57 8.64
CA LEU A 44 2.76 -6.17 8.35
C LEU A 44 3.27 -5.18 9.41
N GLU A 45 4.18 -5.57 10.28
CA GLU A 45 4.68 -4.73 11.38
C GLU A 45 5.23 -3.39 10.88
N LEU A 46 6.08 -3.40 9.85
CA LEU A 46 6.66 -2.16 9.32
C LEU A 46 5.62 -1.30 8.56
N PRO A 47 4.79 -1.84 7.65
CA PRO A 47 3.67 -1.08 7.08
C PRO A 47 2.77 -0.43 8.14
N LEU A 48 2.39 -1.16 9.19
CA LEU A 48 1.55 -0.65 10.27
C LEU A 48 2.26 0.44 11.08
N LYS A 49 3.54 0.23 11.42
CA LYS A 49 4.36 1.25 12.07
C LYS A 49 4.43 2.53 11.24
N LYS A 50 4.63 2.41 9.93
CA LYS A 50 4.67 3.56 9.02
C LYS A 50 3.34 4.30 8.95
N LEU A 51 2.21 3.60 8.91
CA LEU A 51 0.90 4.24 9.00
C LEU A 51 0.75 5.09 10.28
N LYS A 52 1.21 4.57 11.43
CA LYS A 52 1.24 5.33 12.68
C LYS A 52 2.11 6.58 12.55
N ASP A 53 3.33 6.45 12.01
CA ASP A 53 4.26 7.56 11.78
C ASP A 53 3.66 8.64 10.85
N PHE A 54 2.82 8.22 9.88
CA PHE A 54 2.15 9.13 8.93
C PHE A 54 0.93 9.85 9.51
N GLY A 55 0.54 9.53 10.75
CA GLY A 55 -0.63 10.13 11.41
C GLY A 55 -1.93 9.36 11.22
N VAL A 56 -1.87 8.10 10.78
CA VAL A 56 -3.05 7.24 10.62
C VAL A 56 -3.36 6.50 11.92
N PRO A 57 -4.51 6.75 12.56
CA PRO A 57 -4.92 6.01 13.73
C PRO A 57 -5.46 4.63 13.34
N TYR A 58 -5.00 3.60 14.03
CA TYR A 58 -5.56 2.25 13.94
C TYR A 58 -5.54 1.55 15.31
N GLN A 59 -6.36 0.52 15.45
CA GLN A 59 -6.44 -0.33 16.64
C GLN A 59 -6.26 -1.79 16.26
N ILE A 60 -5.52 -2.52 17.09
CA ILE A 60 -5.46 -3.98 17.00
C ILE A 60 -6.69 -4.53 17.73
N VAL A 61 -7.52 -5.31 17.02
CA VAL A 61 -8.74 -5.92 17.55
C VAL A 61 -8.54 -7.42 17.67
N GLY A 62 -8.46 -7.92 18.90
CA GLY A 62 -8.15 -9.32 19.17
C GLY A 62 -6.76 -9.70 18.65
N LYS A 63 -6.61 -10.92 18.12
CA LYS A 63 -5.31 -11.44 17.64
C LYS A 63 -5.04 -11.23 16.15
N LYS A 64 -6.09 -10.99 15.34
CA LYS A 64 -6.01 -10.98 13.86
C LYS A 64 -6.89 -9.91 13.21
N GLY A 65 -7.13 -8.80 13.91
CA GLY A 65 -7.94 -7.70 13.40
C GLY A 65 -7.19 -6.38 13.46
N ILE A 66 -7.28 -5.58 12.40
CA ILE A 66 -6.84 -4.19 12.37
C ILE A 66 -8.06 -3.33 12.05
N ARG A 67 -8.42 -2.44 12.96
CA ARG A 67 -9.44 -1.41 12.72
C ARG A 67 -8.74 -0.10 12.35
N VAL A 68 -8.93 0.35 11.12
CA VAL A 68 -8.50 1.67 10.65
C VAL A 68 -9.55 2.69 11.09
N LEU A 69 -9.10 3.86 11.54
CA LEU A 69 -9.95 4.97 11.97
C LEU A 69 -9.71 6.19 11.05
N PRO A 70 -10.69 7.09 10.91
CA PRO A 70 -10.51 8.33 10.17
C PRO A 70 -9.36 9.18 10.72
N TRP A 71 -8.53 9.71 9.84
CA TRP A 71 -7.41 10.60 10.18
C TRP A 71 -7.73 12.06 9.83
N LYS A 72 -7.01 13.01 10.46
CA LYS A 72 -7.20 14.46 10.24
C LYS A 72 -6.18 15.07 9.28
N SER A 73 -4.94 14.59 9.34
CA SER A 73 -3.86 15.01 8.46
C SER A 73 -2.97 13.81 8.19
N LEU A 74 -2.53 13.66 6.95
CA LEU A 74 -1.61 12.62 6.51
C LEU A 74 -0.32 13.29 6.04
N ARG A 75 0.83 12.79 6.50
CA ARG A 75 2.15 13.26 6.05
C ARG A 75 3.05 12.07 5.76
N ILE A 76 3.61 12.02 4.57
CA ILE A 76 4.46 10.92 4.12
C ILE A 76 5.70 11.56 3.49
N ASP A 77 6.87 11.36 4.09
CA ASP A 77 8.11 11.91 3.53
C ASP A 77 8.72 10.95 2.49
N ARG A 78 8.71 9.65 2.79
CA ARG A 78 9.29 8.60 1.95
C ARG A 78 8.62 7.25 2.13
N ILE A 79 8.35 6.57 1.01
CA ILE A 79 8.04 5.14 0.95
C ILE A 79 9.14 4.46 0.13
N GLN A 80 9.79 3.47 0.73
CA GLN A 80 10.80 2.69 0.03
C GLN A 80 10.53 1.21 0.20
N SER A 81 10.37 0.51 -0.92
CA SER A 81 10.28 -0.95 -0.95
C SER A 81 11.60 -1.56 -0.51
N MET A 82 11.53 -2.61 0.30
CA MET A 82 12.70 -3.33 0.80
C MET A 82 12.37 -4.82 0.93
N PRO A 83 13.38 -5.72 0.86
CA PRO A 83 13.18 -7.13 1.19
C PRO A 83 12.55 -7.27 2.58
N TYR A 84 11.78 -8.33 2.81
CA TYR A 84 11.19 -8.62 4.12
C TYR A 84 12.27 -8.59 5.22
N PRO A 85 12.05 -7.90 6.37
CA PRO A 85 10.80 -7.36 6.92
C PRO A 85 10.48 -5.89 6.54
N GLY A 86 11.01 -5.43 5.41
CA GLY A 86 10.77 -4.11 4.83
C GLY A 86 9.33 -3.83 4.38
N ILE A 87 9.10 -2.64 3.78
CA ILE A 87 7.82 -2.37 3.10
C ILE A 87 7.76 -3.28 1.87
N PRO A 88 6.75 -4.14 1.73
CA PRO A 88 6.63 -5.01 0.57
C PRO A 88 6.43 -4.18 -0.70
N SER A 89 7.17 -4.50 -1.76
CA SER A 89 6.96 -3.90 -3.09
C SER A 89 5.51 -4.08 -3.58
N ASP A 90 4.82 -5.13 -3.15
CA ASP A 90 3.41 -5.35 -3.46
C ASP A 90 2.43 -4.36 -2.82
N LEU A 91 2.81 -3.71 -1.71
CA LEU A 91 1.98 -2.69 -1.07
C LEU A 91 2.40 -1.27 -1.46
N GLN A 92 3.54 -1.11 -2.11
CA GLN A 92 4.07 0.18 -2.54
C GLN A 92 3.06 0.94 -3.39
N SER A 93 2.37 0.26 -4.31
CA SER A 93 1.42 0.92 -5.21
C SER A 93 0.26 1.58 -4.46
N ALA A 94 -0.31 0.87 -3.48
CA ALA A 94 -1.37 1.41 -2.61
C ALA A 94 -0.86 2.56 -1.71
N PHE A 95 0.38 2.50 -1.23
CA PHE A 95 1.02 3.65 -0.55
C PHE A 95 1.21 4.84 -1.49
N GLY A 96 1.51 4.61 -2.77
CA GLY A 96 1.61 5.68 -3.76
C GLY A 96 0.29 6.43 -3.98
N VAL A 97 -0.85 5.72 -3.91
CA VAL A 97 -2.16 6.39 -3.92
C VAL A 97 -2.32 7.27 -2.68
N LEU A 98 -1.96 6.78 -1.50
CA LEU A 98 -2.00 7.58 -0.27
C LEU A 98 -1.10 8.81 -0.33
N ALA A 99 0.05 8.72 -1.01
CA ALA A 99 0.96 9.83 -1.17
C ALA A 99 0.32 11.01 -1.92
N THR A 100 -0.61 10.76 -2.87
CA THR A 100 -1.37 11.84 -3.53
C THR A 100 -2.25 12.62 -2.56
N GLN A 101 -2.59 12.03 -1.41
CA GLN A 101 -3.45 12.63 -0.38
C GLN A 101 -2.65 13.16 0.82
N ALA A 102 -1.34 12.91 0.85
CA ALA A 102 -0.45 13.34 1.91
C ALA A 102 0.00 14.79 1.70
N ARG A 103 0.20 15.55 2.79
CA ARG A 103 0.66 16.94 2.71
C ARG A 103 2.16 17.01 2.41
N GLY A 104 2.53 17.71 1.33
CA GLY A 104 3.90 17.95 0.91
C GLY A 104 4.37 16.94 -0.14
N SER A 105 5.69 16.89 -0.33
CA SER A 105 6.33 16.01 -1.30
C SER A 105 6.68 14.66 -0.67
N THR A 106 6.24 13.58 -1.30
CA THR A 106 6.57 12.20 -0.94
C THR A 106 7.54 11.61 -1.95
N LEU A 107 8.67 11.06 -1.51
CA LEU A 107 9.52 10.23 -2.36
C LEU A 107 9.05 8.77 -2.32
N ILE A 108 8.66 8.24 -3.48
CA ILE A 108 8.46 6.82 -3.72
C ILE A 108 9.73 6.23 -4.32
N HIS A 109 10.21 5.12 -3.78
CA HIS A 109 11.37 4.41 -4.28
C HIS A 109 11.15 2.88 -4.26
N ASP A 110 11.22 2.22 -5.42
CA ASP A 110 11.24 0.77 -5.51
C ASP A 110 12.52 0.28 -6.20
N PRO A 111 13.57 -0.08 -5.44
CA PRO A 111 14.83 -0.56 -6.02
C PRO A 111 14.77 -2.03 -6.47
N LEU A 112 13.66 -2.75 -6.23
CA LEU A 112 13.60 -4.20 -6.42
C LEU A 112 13.15 -4.58 -7.82
N TYR A 113 12.23 -3.80 -8.41
CA TYR A 113 11.61 -4.13 -9.69
C TYR A 113 11.55 -2.90 -10.60
N GLU A 114 12.17 -3.02 -11.77
CA GLU A 114 12.05 -2.02 -12.81
C GLU A 114 10.61 -1.98 -13.35
N GLY A 115 10.09 -0.77 -13.62
CA GLY A 115 8.73 -0.59 -14.12
C GLY A 115 7.62 -0.76 -13.09
N ARG A 116 7.96 -0.98 -11.80
CA ARG A 116 6.97 -1.09 -10.71
C ARG A 116 6.19 0.21 -10.46
N LEU A 117 6.69 1.33 -10.96
CA LEU A 117 6.07 2.65 -10.81
C LEU A 117 5.10 3.01 -11.95
N LYS A 118 4.90 2.15 -12.97
CA LYS A 118 4.05 2.46 -14.14
C LYS A 118 2.62 2.86 -13.81
N TYR A 119 2.04 2.33 -12.74
CA TYR A 119 0.69 2.70 -12.29
C TYR A 119 0.58 4.20 -11.93
N LEU A 120 1.69 4.85 -11.58
CA LEU A 120 1.73 6.29 -11.30
C LEU A 120 1.45 7.12 -12.55
N GLU A 121 1.74 6.62 -13.75
CA GLU A 121 1.41 7.31 -15.00
C GLU A 121 -0.11 7.46 -15.17
N GLU A 122 -0.86 6.42 -14.82
CA GLU A 122 -2.32 6.44 -14.85
C GLU A 122 -2.90 7.32 -13.74
N ILE A 123 -2.33 7.28 -12.53
CA ILE A 123 -2.73 8.19 -11.44
C ILE A 123 -2.43 9.66 -11.80
N ASN A 124 -1.35 9.92 -12.54
CA ASN A 124 -1.04 11.26 -13.05
C ASN A 124 -2.11 11.74 -14.04
N LYS A 125 -2.66 10.85 -14.89
CA LYS A 125 -3.81 11.17 -15.76
C LYS A 125 -5.09 11.49 -14.97
N MET A 126 -5.22 10.95 -13.76
CA MET A 126 -6.31 11.31 -12.83
C MET A 126 -6.12 12.69 -12.18
N GLY A 127 -5.03 13.41 -12.48
CA GLY A 127 -4.80 14.77 -11.98
C GLY A 127 -3.83 14.86 -10.80
N ALA A 128 -3.20 13.76 -10.38
CA ALA A 128 -2.12 13.82 -9.39
C ALA A 128 -0.91 14.60 -9.92
N GLU A 129 -0.09 15.15 -9.01
CA GLU A 129 1.16 15.84 -9.36
C GLU A 129 2.35 14.90 -9.12
N ILE A 130 2.83 14.24 -10.18
CA ILE A 130 3.86 13.21 -10.09
C ILE A 130 5.04 13.52 -11.03
N TYR A 131 6.25 13.49 -10.48
CA TYR A 131 7.50 13.64 -11.23
C TYR A 131 8.35 12.38 -11.11
N PHE A 132 8.67 11.75 -12.24
CA PHE A 132 9.58 10.61 -12.27
C PHE A 132 11.03 11.12 -12.26
N ALA A 133 11.79 10.71 -11.24
CA ALA A 133 13.22 11.02 -11.16
C ALA A 133 14.05 10.02 -11.98
N ASP A 134 13.65 8.75 -11.99
CA ASP A 134 14.21 7.65 -12.79
C ASP A 134 13.25 6.44 -12.76
N PRO A 135 13.58 5.28 -13.39
CA PRO A 135 12.69 4.12 -13.43
C PRO A 135 12.27 3.53 -12.07
N HIS A 136 13.01 3.83 -11.00
CA HIS A 136 12.80 3.32 -9.65
C HIS A 136 12.31 4.38 -8.66
N ARG A 137 12.35 5.67 -9.01
CA ARG A 137 12.03 6.78 -8.11
C ARG A 137 11.04 7.77 -8.72
N ALA A 138 10.02 8.11 -7.94
CA ALA A 138 9.07 9.16 -8.27
C ALA A 138 8.80 10.07 -7.06
N ILE A 139 8.57 11.34 -7.32
CA ILE A 139 8.15 12.33 -6.33
C ILE A 139 6.67 12.62 -6.56
N ILE A 140 5.87 12.52 -5.51
CA ILE A 140 4.43 12.78 -5.53
C ILE A 140 4.15 13.98 -4.63
N ASN A 141 3.58 15.05 -5.17
CA ASN A 141 3.18 16.22 -4.41
C ASN A 141 1.68 16.12 -4.08
N GLY A 142 1.33 16.27 -2.81
CA GLY A 142 -0.05 16.28 -2.36
C GLY A 142 -0.33 17.35 -1.28
N PRO A 143 -1.59 17.49 -0.87
CA PRO A 143 -2.75 16.74 -1.35
C PRO A 143 -3.23 17.23 -2.72
N THR A 144 -3.67 16.31 -3.57
CA THR A 144 -4.21 16.62 -4.89
C THR A 144 -5.58 15.96 -5.07
N GLN A 145 -6.52 16.69 -5.67
CA GLN A 145 -7.82 16.15 -6.06
C GLN A 145 -7.61 15.21 -7.26
N LEU A 146 -8.05 13.97 -7.13
CA LEU A 146 -8.11 13.04 -8.25
C LEU A 146 -9.46 13.19 -8.98
N TYR A 147 -9.50 12.76 -10.24
CA TYR A 147 -10.68 12.81 -11.08
C TYR A 147 -10.85 11.47 -11.82
N GLY A 148 -12.10 11.03 -11.96
CA GLY A 148 -12.44 9.84 -12.73
C GLY A 148 -11.97 9.92 -14.19
N ARG A 149 -11.30 8.86 -14.65
CA ARG A 149 -10.77 8.71 -16.01
C ARG A 149 -10.89 7.26 -16.48
N GLU A 150 -10.87 7.06 -17.78
CA GLU A 150 -10.65 5.74 -18.38
C GLU A 150 -9.14 5.43 -18.34
N LEU A 151 -8.78 4.31 -17.72
CA LEU A 151 -7.40 3.96 -17.38
C LEU A 151 -7.11 2.50 -17.75
N GLY A 152 -5.85 2.21 -18.06
CA GLY A 152 -5.36 0.85 -18.30
C GLY A 152 -4.57 0.32 -17.12
N SER A 153 -4.83 -0.92 -16.69
CA SER A 153 -4.01 -1.57 -15.65
C SER A 153 -2.86 -2.36 -16.29
N PHE A 154 -1.63 -2.13 -15.82
CA PHE A 154 -0.44 -2.82 -16.31
C PHE A 154 -0.07 -4.08 -15.52
N ASP A 155 -0.49 -4.18 -14.26
CA ASP A 155 -0.22 -5.32 -13.38
C ASP A 155 -1.25 -5.44 -12.24
N LEU A 156 -1.19 -6.54 -11.49
CA LEU A 156 -2.14 -6.84 -10.40
C LEU A 156 -2.18 -5.78 -9.30
N ARG A 157 -1.01 -5.27 -8.88
CA ARG A 157 -0.90 -4.32 -7.77
C ARG A 157 -1.13 -2.89 -8.24
N GLY A 158 -0.74 -2.58 -9.47
CA GLY A 158 -1.15 -1.37 -10.17
C GLY A 158 -2.67 -1.28 -10.29
N GLY A 159 -3.34 -2.35 -10.72
CA GLY A 159 -4.80 -2.39 -10.81
C GLY A 159 -5.51 -2.16 -9.47
N ALA A 160 -5.02 -2.80 -8.40
CA ALA A 160 -5.52 -2.53 -7.05
C ALA A 160 -5.35 -1.06 -6.65
N ALA A 161 -4.21 -0.44 -6.96
CA ALA A 161 -3.98 0.98 -6.72
C ALA A 161 -4.94 1.87 -7.52
N LEU A 162 -5.23 1.56 -8.78
CA LEU A 162 -6.19 2.32 -9.59
C LEU A 162 -7.62 2.20 -9.05
N ILE A 163 -8.02 1.05 -8.52
CA ILE A 163 -9.31 0.90 -7.83
C ILE A 163 -9.35 1.80 -6.60
N ILE A 164 -8.30 1.81 -5.77
CA ILE A 164 -8.23 2.68 -4.58
C ILE A 164 -8.29 4.15 -5.00
N ALA A 165 -7.57 4.54 -6.05
CA ALA A 165 -7.58 5.90 -6.59
C ALA A 165 -8.98 6.29 -7.08
N GLY A 166 -9.68 5.38 -7.77
CA GLY A 166 -11.05 5.60 -8.24
C GLY A 166 -12.07 5.78 -7.11
N LEU A 167 -11.85 5.16 -5.94
CA LEU A 167 -12.72 5.34 -4.77
C LEU A 167 -12.58 6.71 -4.10
N ILE A 168 -11.48 7.43 -4.37
CA ILE A 168 -11.17 8.74 -3.76
C ILE A 168 -11.15 9.89 -4.79
N ALA A 169 -11.47 9.59 -6.05
CA ALA A 169 -11.53 10.54 -7.15
C ALA A 169 -12.89 11.26 -7.26
#